data_AF-A0A3C0V1J2-F1
#
_entry.id   AF-A0A3C0V1J2-F1
#
_cell.length_a   1.000
_cell.length_b   1.000
_cell.length_c   1.000
_cell.angle_alpha   90.00
_cell.angle_beta   90.00
_cell.angle_gamma   90.00
#
_symmetry.space_group_name_H-M   'P 1'
#
loop_
_entity.id
_entity.type
_entity.pdbx_description
1 polymer ?
#
loop_
_entity_poly.entity_id
_entity_poly.type
_entity_poly.pdbx_seq_one_letter_code
_entity_poly.pdbx_strand_id
1 'polypeptide(L)'
;MKVLSLWQPYATLMAYGIKKIETRSWATDYRGPLAIHAAQKVSADQNAAWRAFKRSGVIKALETDGLNDFINLPRGGIIATLDLVDCVAIGEDNCPGEPELSFGNYNIDRFMWITENHRPYKKIVPIRGYQRLFEVPDEILRVCRVCGCSEYNACEGGCFWVEKDLCSECAGIKWPSILPFPDEFK
;
A
#
# COMPACT_ATOMS: atom_id res chain seq x y z
N MET A 1 -2.55 2.95 -13.00
CA MET A 1 -2.85 1.74 -12.18
C MET A 1 -4.09 1.92 -11.31
N LYS A 2 -4.82 0.85 -10.98
CA LYS A 2 -5.93 0.90 -10.00
C LYS A 2 -5.43 0.97 -8.57
N VAL A 3 -6.22 1.58 -7.69
CA VAL A 3 -5.93 1.77 -6.26
C VAL A 3 -7.16 1.41 -5.43
N LEU A 4 -6.92 0.73 -4.31
CA LEU A 4 -7.93 0.43 -3.31
C LEU A 4 -7.58 1.11 -1.97
N SER A 5 -8.47 1.97 -1.49
CA SER A 5 -8.37 2.53 -0.14
C SER A 5 -8.88 1.54 0.92
N LEU A 6 -8.07 1.34 1.95
CA LEU A 6 -8.34 0.48 3.09
C LEU A 6 -8.18 1.25 4.39
N TRP A 7 -9.00 0.91 5.38
CA TRP A 7 -8.85 1.40 6.74
C TRP A 7 -7.67 0.73 7.43
N GLN A 8 -7.06 1.41 8.39
CA GLN A 8 -6.08 0.76 9.25
C GLN A 8 -6.80 -0.17 10.25
N PRO A 9 -6.14 -1.22 10.77
CA PRO A 9 -4.79 -1.68 10.45
C PRO A 9 -4.70 -2.51 9.15
N TYR A 10 -5.83 -2.82 8.51
CA TYR A 10 -5.91 -3.74 7.37
C TYR A 10 -5.08 -3.30 6.16
N ALA A 11 -4.97 -1.99 5.91
CA ALA A 11 -4.09 -1.46 4.87
C ALA A 11 -2.63 -1.91 5.08
N THR A 12 -2.13 -1.82 6.32
CA THR A 12 -0.77 -2.26 6.67
C THR A 12 -0.64 -3.78 6.57
N LEU A 13 -1.63 -4.53 7.04
CA LEU A 13 -1.60 -6.00 6.92
C LEU A 13 -1.52 -6.44 5.46
N MET A 14 -2.27 -5.78 4.57
CA MET A 14 -2.17 -5.99 3.13
C MET A 14 -0.81 -5.54 2.58
N ALA A 15 -0.26 -4.41 3.01
CA ALA A 15 1.05 -3.95 2.53
C ALA A 15 2.17 -4.97 2.80
N TYR A 16 2.14 -5.61 3.96
CA TYR A 16 3.14 -6.59 4.39
C TYR A 16 2.81 -8.04 4.03
N GLY A 17 1.69 -8.29 3.33
CA GLY A 17 1.25 -9.65 2.96
C GLY A 17 0.87 -10.54 4.15
N ILE A 18 0.64 -9.94 5.33
CA ILE A 18 0.08 -10.62 6.50
C ILE A 18 -1.39 -10.94 6.23
N LYS A 19 -2.09 -9.98 5.63
CA LYS A 19 -3.41 -10.16 5.03
C LYS A 19 -3.26 -10.30 3.51
N LYS A 20 -3.88 -11.33 2.95
CA LYS A 20 -3.85 -11.75 1.55
C LYS A 20 -5.25 -11.81 0.92
N ILE A 21 -6.31 -11.71 1.73
CA ILE A 21 -7.69 -11.77 1.25
C ILE A 21 -8.45 -10.51 1.67
N GLU A 22 -8.78 -9.61 0.75
CA GLU A 22 -9.65 -8.47 1.06
C GLU A 22 -11.13 -8.83 0.90
N THR A 23 -11.97 -8.55 1.90
CA THR A 23 -13.41 -8.88 1.85
C THR A 23 -14.27 -7.68 1.47
N ARG A 24 -15.04 -7.75 0.38
CA ARG A 24 -15.90 -6.65 -0.09
C ARG A 24 -17.35 -7.10 -0.28
N SER A 25 -18.29 -6.16 -0.15
CA SER A 25 -19.71 -6.40 -0.46
C SER A 25 -20.02 -6.34 -1.97
N TRP A 26 -18.99 -6.28 -2.81
CA TRP A 26 -19.10 -6.16 -4.25
C TRP A 26 -17.93 -6.87 -4.94
N ALA A 27 -18.21 -7.47 -6.10
CA ALA A 27 -17.25 -8.20 -6.91
C ALA A 27 -16.50 -7.26 -7.89
N THR A 28 -15.36 -7.73 -8.39
CA THR A 28 -14.69 -7.08 -9.52
C THR A 28 -14.15 -8.10 -10.50
N ASP A 29 -14.25 -7.78 -11.79
CA ASP A 29 -13.61 -8.55 -12.86
C ASP A 29 -12.15 -8.15 -13.08
N TYR A 30 -11.66 -7.11 -12.38
CA TYR A 30 -10.29 -6.66 -12.50
C TYR A 30 -9.32 -7.70 -11.94
N ARG A 31 -8.24 -7.97 -12.67
CA ARG A 31 -7.07 -8.75 -12.25
C ARG A 31 -5.80 -8.04 -12.69
N GLY A 32 -4.78 -8.06 -11.86
CA GLY A 32 -3.50 -7.41 -12.12
C GLY A 32 -3.07 -6.42 -11.03
N PRO A 33 -2.12 -5.53 -11.35
CA PRO A 33 -1.50 -4.65 -10.36
C PRO A 33 -2.50 -3.73 -9.65
N LEU A 34 -2.41 -3.65 -8.33
CA LEU A 34 -3.28 -2.86 -7.48
C LEU A 34 -2.44 -2.16 -6.41
N ALA A 35 -2.61 -0.84 -6.29
CA ALA A 35 -2.00 -0.07 -5.21
C ALA A 35 -2.91 -0.06 -3.97
N ILE A 36 -2.31 -0.11 -2.78
CA ILE A 36 -3.02 -0.03 -1.51
C ILE A 36 -2.83 1.35 -0.90
N HIS A 37 -3.95 2.05 -0.72
CA HIS A 37 -4.03 3.34 -0.03
C HIS A 37 -4.49 3.14 1.41
N ALA A 38 -3.75 3.72 2.36
CA ALA A 38 -4.16 3.78 3.76
C ALA A 38 -5.05 5.00 3.99
N ALA A 39 -6.31 4.77 4.35
CA ALA A 39 -7.28 5.83 4.60
C ALA A 39 -6.82 6.78 5.72
N GLN A 40 -7.17 8.07 5.59
CA GLN A 40 -6.79 9.10 6.57
C GLN A 40 -7.52 8.95 7.91
N LYS A 41 -8.80 8.56 7.85
CA LYS A 41 -9.69 8.51 9.02
C LYS A 41 -9.33 7.32 9.91
N VAL A 42 -9.43 7.51 11.22
CA VAL A 42 -9.20 6.48 12.24
C VAL A 42 -10.38 6.40 13.21
N SER A 43 -10.57 5.25 13.85
CA SER A 43 -11.63 5.01 14.83
C SER A 43 -11.13 4.14 15.99
N ALA A 44 -11.88 4.13 17.09
CA ALA A 44 -11.60 3.29 18.25
C ALA A 44 -11.56 1.80 17.86
N ASP A 45 -12.49 1.34 17.02
CA ASP A 45 -12.56 -0.04 16.55
C ASP A 45 -11.30 -0.48 15.81
N GLN A 46 -10.71 0.40 14.99
CA GLN A 46 -9.46 0.10 14.28
C GLN A 46 -8.30 -0.10 15.27
N ASN A 47 -8.24 0.73 16.30
CA ASN A 47 -7.22 0.59 17.35
C ASN A 47 -7.47 -0.65 18.23
N ALA A 48 -8.74 -0.99 18.50
CA ALA A 48 -9.09 -2.22 19.21
C ALA A 48 -8.68 -3.47 18.42
N ALA A 49 -8.94 -3.50 17.11
CA ALA A 49 -8.50 -4.54 16.19
C ALA A 49 -6.96 -4.67 16.20
N TRP A 50 -6.24 -3.56 16.07
CA TRP A 50 -4.78 -3.54 16.18
C TRP A 50 -4.27 -4.16 17.48
N ARG A 51 -4.85 -3.80 18.63
CA ARG A 51 -4.47 -4.37 19.93
C ARG A 51 -4.75 -5.88 20.00
N ALA A 52 -5.86 -6.34 19.41
CA ALA A 52 -6.17 -7.77 19.33
C ALA A 52 -5.12 -8.51 18.49
N PHE A 53 -4.79 -7.98 17.31
CA PHE A 53 -3.73 -8.55 16.46
C PHE A 53 -2.37 -8.55 17.17
N LYS A 54 -2.01 -7.46 17.88
CA LYS A 54 -0.78 -7.39 18.67
C LYS A 54 -0.72 -8.50 19.73
N ARG A 55 -1.82 -8.70 20.49
CA ARG A 55 -1.91 -9.76 21.51
C ARG A 55 -1.82 -11.17 20.92
N SER A 56 -2.36 -11.39 19.72
CA SER A 56 -2.26 -12.69 19.03
C SER A 56 -0.84 -13.01 18.54
N GLY A 57 0.04 -12.00 18.44
CA GLY A 57 1.39 -12.14 17.89
C GLY A 57 1.46 -12.12 16.36
N VAL A 58 0.32 -12.08 15.65
CA VAL A 58 0.28 -12.14 14.17
C VAL A 58 1.00 -10.97 13.48
N ILE A 59 1.10 -9.83 14.16
CA ILE A 59 1.77 -8.62 13.65
C ILE A 59 3.16 -8.37 14.24
N LYS A 60 3.74 -9.34 14.96
CA LYS A 60 5.05 -9.17 15.61
C LYS A 60 6.16 -8.78 14.62
N ALA A 61 6.09 -9.27 13.39
CA ALA A 61 7.05 -8.92 12.34
C ALA A 61 7.04 -7.42 11.97
N LEU A 62 5.96 -6.69 12.24
CA LEU A 62 5.87 -5.25 11.92
C LEU A 62 6.69 -4.39 12.90
N GLU A 63 7.07 -4.92 14.06
CA GLU A 63 7.84 -4.20 15.08
C GLU A 63 9.24 -3.82 14.58
N THR A 64 9.85 -4.64 13.72
CA THR A 64 11.17 -4.37 13.12
C THR A 64 11.17 -3.16 12.18
N ASP A 65 10.00 -2.81 11.64
CA ASP A 65 9.80 -1.64 10.78
C ASP A 65 9.25 -0.43 11.55
N GLY A 66 9.34 -0.46 12.89
CA GLY A 66 8.91 0.64 13.76
C GLY A 66 7.40 0.79 13.91
N LEU A 67 6.62 -0.17 13.41
CA LEU A 67 5.15 -0.18 13.48
C LEU A 67 4.67 -0.85 14.77
N ASN A 68 5.13 -0.34 15.90
CA ASN A 68 4.88 -0.92 17.22
C ASN A 68 3.48 -0.59 17.75
N ASP A 69 2.97 0.61 17.45
CA ASP A 69 1.68 1.08 17.93
C ASP A 69 0.79 1.58 16.78
N PHE A 70 -0.53 1.57 17.02
CA PHE A 70 -1.52 1.96 16.02
C PHE A 70 -1.26 3.38 15.45
N ILE A 71 -0.70 4.27 16.26
CA ILE A 71 -0.36 5.64 15.87
C ILE A 71 0.78 5.70 14.84
N ASN A 72 1.66 4.69 14.81
CA ASN A 72 2.76 4.59 13.86
C ASN A 72 2.32 4.13 12.47
N LEU A 73 1.09 3.62 12.33
CA LEU A 73 0.61 3.13 11.05
C LEU A 73 0.46 4.28 10.04
N PRO A 74 0.95 4.09 8.80
CA PRO A 74 0.90 5.13 7.77
C PRO A 74 -0.54 5.44 7.37
N ARG A 75 -0.84 6.70 7.04
CA ARG A 75 -2.20 7.15 6.70
C ARG A 75 -2.14 8.26 5.66
N GLY A 76 -3.19 8.36 4.85
CA GLY A 76 -3.36 9.46 3.90
C GLY A 76 -2.60 9.29 2.58
N GLY A 77 -2.32 8.07 2.15
CA GLY A 77 -1.55 7.83 0.93
C GLY A 77 -1.35 6.36 0.60
N ILE A 78 -0.68 6.12 -0.53
CA ILE A 78 -0.34 4.78 -1.01
C ILE A 78 0.88 4.26 -0.26
N ILE A 79 0.79 3.02 0.20
CA ILE A 79 1.78 2.39 1.08
C ILE A 79 2.32 1.07 0.51
N ALA A 80 1.73 0.54 -0.57
CA ALA A 80 2.18 -0.68 -1.21
C ALA A 80 1.59 -0.82 -2.62
N THR A 81 2.20 -1.72 -3.40
CA THR A 81 1.57 -2.37 -4.55
C THR A 81 1.50 -3.88 -4.33
N LEU A 82 0.51 -4.52 -4.95
CA LEU A 82 0.31 -5.96 -4.95
C LEU A 82 -0.42 -6.37 -6.23
N ASP A 83 -0.69 -7.65 -6.40
CA ASP A 83 -1.42 -8.15 -7.55
C ASP A 83 -2.76 -8.73 -7.08
N LEU A 84 -3.88 -8.28 -7.68
CA LEU A 84 -5.19 -8.90 -7.49
C LEU A 84 -5.31 -10.08 -8.44
N VAL A 85 -5.27 -11.30 -7.91
CA VAL A 85 -5.19 -12.54 -8.70
C VAL A 85 -6.53 -13.24 -8.80
N ASP A 86 -7.40 -13.10 -7.80
CA ASP A 86 -8.76 -13.62 -7.89
C ASP A 86 -9.82 -12.81 -7.12
N CYS A 87 -11.09 -13.05 -7.44
CA CYS A 87 -12.27 -12.49 -6.79
C CYS A 87 -13.37 -13.55 -6.81
N VAL A 88 -13.66 -14.14 -5.65
CA VAL A 88 -14.61 -15.25 -5.51
C VAL A 88 -15.71 -14.89 -4.53
N ALA A 89 -16.93 -15.37 -4.79
CA ALA A 89 -18.03 -15.26 -3.82
C ALA A 89 -17.73 -16.14 -2.60
N ILE A 90 -18.11 -15.66 -1.42
CA ILE A 90 -17.99 -16.43 -0.19
C ILE A 90 -19.14 -17.44 -0.13
N GLY A 91 -18.79 -18.69 0.15
CA GLY A 91 -19.73 -19.81 0.32
C GLY A 91 -19.42 -20.56 1.61
N GLU A 92 -20.21 -21.60 1.88
CA GLU A 92 -20.12 -22.38 3.12
C GLU A 92 -18.76 -23.09 3.27
N ASP A 93 -18.15 -23.50 2.15
CA ASP A 93 -16.96 -24.37 2.15
C ASP A 93 -15.64 -23.65 1.84
N ASN A 94 -15.65 -22.33 1.62
CA ASN A 94 -14.46 -21.58 1.19
C ASN A 94 -13.99 -20.50 2.18
N CYS A 95 -14.55 -20.47 3.38
CA CYS A 95 -14.12 -19.56 4.43
C CYS A 95 -12.67 -19.90 4.86
N PRO A 96 -11.75 -18.91 4.92
CA PRO A 96 -10.37 -19.19 5.28
C PRO A 96 -10.21 -19.46 6.77
N GLY A 97 -9.10 -20.12 7.13
CA GLY A 97 -8.69 -20.28 8.52
C GLY A 97 -8.04 -19.02 9.10
N GLU A 98 -7.65 -19.09 10.37
CA GLU A 98 -6.84 -18.04 11.00
C GLU A 98 -5.42 -17.99 10.38
N PRO A 99 -4.80 -16.80 10.27
CA PRO A 99 -5.30 -15.51 10.77
C PRO A 99 -6.23 -14.75 9.81
N GLU A 100 -6.45 -15.25 8.58
CA GLU A 100 -7.25 -14.55 7.57
C GLU A 100 -8.70 -14.34 8.02
N LEU A 101 -9.26 -15.33 8.72
CA LEU A 101 -10.61 -15.25 9.28
C LEU A 101 -10.80 -14.00 10.14
N SER A 102 -9.83 -13.69 11.01
CA SER A 102 -9.85 -12.50 11.88
C SER A 102 -9.67 -11.17 11.13
N PHE A 103 -9.28 -11.19 9.85
CA PHE A 103 -8.97 -9.97 9.10
C PHE A 103 -10.12 -9.44 8.25
N GLY A 104 -11.27 -10.10 8.21
CA GLY A 104 -12.33 -9.78 7.27
C GLY A 104 -13.72 -10.15 7.75
N ASN A 105 -14.71 -9.77 6.96
CA ASN A 105 -16.08 -10.25 7.12
C ASN A 105 -16.35 -11.25 6.01
N TYR A 106 -16.49 -12.53 6.38
CA TYR A 106 -16.70 -13.66 5.49
C TYR A 106 -18.16 -14.14 5.47
N ASN A 107 -19.13 -13.22 5.58
CA ASN A 107 -20.52 -13.56 5.33
C ASN A 107 -20.75 -13.93 3.85
N ILE A 108 -21.69 -14.84 3.58
CA ILE A 108 -21.99 -15.43 2.25
C ILE A 108 -22.41 -14.37 1.20
N ASP A 109 -22.85 -13.18 1.61
CA ASP A 109 -23.22 -12.06 0.72
C ASP A 109 -22.02 -11.21 0.25
N ARG A 110 -20.79 -11.67 0.49
CA ARG A 110 -19.55 -10.93 0.22
C ARG A 110 -18.62 -11.70 -0.70
N PHE A 111 -17.58 -11.00 -1.13
CA PHE A 111 -16.56 -11.50 -2.03
C PHE A 111 -15.18 -11.42 -1.40
N MET A 112 -14.38 -12.45 -1.62
CA MET A 112 -12.96 -12.51 -1.29
C MET A 112 -12.13 -12.08 -2.49
N TRP A 113 -11.34 -11.04 -2.31
CA TRP A 113 -10.36 -10.56 -3.28
C TRP A 113 -9.00 -11.13 -2.90
N ILE A 114 -8.52 -12.10 -3.67
CA ILE A 114 -7.29 -12.84 -3.41
C ILE A 114 -6.12 -12.07 -4.00
N THR A 115 -5.10 -11.80 -3.19
CA THR A 115 -3.95 -11.00 -3.57
C THR A 115 -2.62 -11.70 -3.36
N GLU A 116 -1.64 -11.34 -4.20
CA GLU A 116 -0.27 -11.85 -4.14
C GLU A 116 0.77 -10.74 -4.36
N ASN A 117 2.06 -11.08 -4.24
CA ASN A 117 3.20 -10.22 -4.54
C ASN A 117 3.14 -8.84 -3.84
N HIS A 118 2.90 -8.86 -2.53
CA HIS A 118 2.81 -7.67 -1.69
C HIS A 118 4.16 -6.97 -1.57
N ARG A 119 4.21 -5.71 -2.02
CA ARG A 119 5.42 -4.88 -2.08
C ARG A 119 5.20 -3.60 -1.27
N PRO A 120 5.52 -3.61 0.04
CA PRO A 120 5.38 -2.42 0.89
C PRO A 120 6.36 -1.33 0.47
N TYR A 121 5.94 -0.08 0.59
CA TYR A 121 6.76 1.10 0.32
C TYR A 121 7.46 1.58 1.58
N LYS A 122 8.72 2.02 1.45
CA LYS A 122 9.49 2.59 2.56
C LYS A 122 8.98 3.97 2.98
N LYS A 123 8.40 4.72 2.04
CA LYS A 123 7.80 6.04 2.27
C LYS A 123 6.40 6.05 1.66
N ILE A 124 5.49 6.77 2.32
CA ILE A 124 4.14 6.97 1.80
C ILE A 124 4.16 7.87 0.56
N VAL A 125 3.31 7.55 -0.42
CA VAL A 125 2.99 8.44 -1.54
C VAL A 125 1.70 9.18 -1.19
N PRO A 126 1.76 10.46 -0.77
CA PRO A 126 0.61 11.19 -0.23
C PRO A 126 -0.36 11.56 -1.35
N ILE A 127 -1.51 10.90 -1.39
CA ILE A 127 -2.60 11.21 -2.31
C ILE A 127 -3.94 11.09 -1.60
N ARG A 128 -4.94 11.82 -2.12
CA ARG A 128 -6.32 11.68 -1.67
C ARG A 128 -6.84 10.28 -2.03
N GLY A 129 -7.40 9.60 -1.04
CA GLY A 129 -8.11 8.33 -1.25
C GLY A 129 -9.56 8.53 -1.66
N TYR A 130 -10.12 7.54 -2.35
CA TYR A 130 -11.49 7.53 -2.84
C TYR A 130 -12.19 6.22 -2.47
N GLN A 131 -13.53 6.23 -2.47
CA GLN A 131 -14.31 5.02 -2.31
C GLN A 131 -14.24 4.16 -3.58
N ARG A 132 -14.42 2.85 -3.42
CA ARG A 132 -14.29 1.85 -4.49
C ARG A 132 -12.88 1.86 -5.11
N LEU A 133 -12.71 1.17 -6.24
CA LEU A 133 -11.48 1.27 -7.02
C LEU A 133 -11.45 2.63 -7.71
N PHE A 134 -10.29 3.29 -7.65
CA PHE A 134 -10.00 4.49 -8.42
C PHE A 134 -8.67 4.32 -9.16
N GLU A 135 -8.38 5.22 -10.09
CA GLU A 135 -7.18 5.13 -10.93
C GLU A 135 -6.26 6.31 -10.68
N VAL A 136 -4.96 6.04 -10.77
CA VAL A 136 -3.91 7.04 -10.75
C VAL A 136 -2.93 6.78 -11.91
N PRO A 137 -2.30 7.82 -12.48
CA PRO A 137 -1.17 7.65 -13.39
C PRO A 137 -0.05 6.83 -12.74
N ASP A 138 0.65 6.03 -13.53
CA ASP A 138 1.72 5.16 -13.03
C ASP A 138 2.92 5.97 -12.50
N GLU A 139 3.10 7.19 -12.99
CA GLU A 139 4.13 8.15 -12.58
C GLU A 139 3.99 8.51 -11.09
N ILE A 140 2.76 8.65 -10.59
CA ILE A 140 2.47 8.93 -9.18
C ILE A 140 2.94 7.78 -8.28
N LEU A 141 2.91 6.55 -8.78
CA LEU A 141 3.31 5.35 -8.03
C LEU A 141 4.82 5.11 -8.08
N ARG A 142 5.57 5.95 -8.80
CA ARG A 142 7.00 5.77 -8.95
C ARG A 142 7.71 5.97 -7.62
N VAL A 143 8.35 4.90 -7.15
CA VAL A 143 9.17 4.88 -5.94
C VAL A 143 10.54 4.30 -6.24
N CYS A 144 11.58 4.84 -5.61
CA CYS A 144 12.92 4.28 -5.73
C CYS A 144 12.98 2.93 -4.99
N ARG A 145 13.42 1.88 -5.68
CA ARG A 145 13.58 0.52 -5.12
C ARG A 145 14.56 0.47 -3.94
N VAL A 146 15.47 1.45 -3.84
CA VAL A 146 16.49 1.53 -2.78
C VAL A 146 16.02 2.38 -1.60
N CYS A 147 15.77 3.68 -1.78
CA CYS A 147 15.44 4.58 -0.66
C CYS A 147 13.94 4.83 -0.47
N GLY A 148 13.10 4.42 -1.42
CA GLY A 148 11.66 4.71 -1.42
C GLY A 148 11.29 6.17 -1.67
N CYS A 149 12.21 7.03 -2.12
CA CYS A 149 11.85 8.37 -2.53
C CYS A 149 10.80 8.32 -3.65
N SER A 150 9.97 9.36 -3.71
CA SER A 150 8.92 9.53 -4.72
C SER A 150 8.91 10.97 -5.21
N GLU A 151 8.02 11.28 -6.16
CA GLU A 151 7.78 12.65 -6.62
C GLU A 151 7.41 13.62 -5.48
N TYR A 152 6.82 13.10 -4.39
CA TYR A 152 6.39 13.91 -3.24
C TYR A 152 7.38 13.89 -2.07
N ASN A 153 8.40 13.04 -2.12
CA ASN A 153 9.35 12.88 -1.01
C ASN A 153 10.71 12.45 -1.56
N ALA A 154 11.40 13.42 -2.17
CA ALA A 154 12.74 13.25 -2.72
C ALA A 154 13.78 12.86 -1.63
N CYS A 155 14.97 12.46 -2.07
CA CYS A 155 16.13 12.36 -1.19
C CYS A 155 16.48 13.74 -0.60
N GLU A 156 17.21 13.75 0.51
CA GLU A 156 17.80 14.97 1.06
C GLU A 156 18.69 15.64 0.00
N GLY A 157 18.54 16.95 -0.22
CA GLY A 157 19.20 17.66 -1.32
C GLY A 157 18.56 17.52 -2.70
N GLY A 158 17.51 16.69 -2.82
CA GLY A 158 16.79 16.44 -4.07
C GLY A 158 17.39 15.30 -4.90
N CYS A 159 16.57 14.66 -5.72
CA CYS A 159 17.00 13.61 -6.65
C CYS A 159 16.13 13.63 -7.91
N PHE A 160 16.64 13.06 -8.99
CA PHE A 160 15.87 12.83 -10.22
C PHE A 160 15.83 11.33 -10.55
N TRP A 161 14.92 10.95 -11.44
CA TRP A 161 14.80 9.57 -11.89
C TRP A 161 15.85 9.22 -12.94
N VAL A 162 16.63 8.19 -12.69
CA VAL A 162 17.61 7.64 -13.63
C VAL A 162 17.01 6.47 -14.40
N GLU A 163 16.23 5.64 -13.70
CA GLU A 163 15.46 4.55 -14.27
C GLU A 163 14.00 4.64 -13.82
N LYS A 164 13.18 3.69 -14.25
CA LYS A 164 11.76 3.61 -13.87
C LYS A 164 11.57 3.55 -12.35
N ASP A 165 12.48 2.96 -11.60
CA ASP A 165 12.39 2.74 -10.16
C ASP A 165 13.74 2.99 -9.43
N LEU A 166 14.62 3.82 -9.99
CA LEU A 166 15.89 4.21 -9.36
C LEU A 166 16.11 5.72 -9.44
N CYS A 167 16.39 6.35 -8.30
CA CYS A 167 16.75 7.77 -8.23
C CYS A 167 18.26 7.99 -8.33
N SER A 168 18.65 9.21 -8.71
CA SER A 168 20.03 9.65 -8.92
C SER A 168 20.90 9.46 -7.69
N GLU A 169 20.37 9.77 -6.51
CA GLU A 169 21.10 9.62 -5.24
C GLU A 169 21.48 8.15 -4.99
N CYS A 170 20.53 7.22 -5.14
CA CYS A 170 20.81 5.79 -4.98
C CYS A 170 21.63 5.20 -6.13
N ALA A 171 21.62 5.85 -7.29
CA ALA A 171 22.50 5.51 -8.41
C ALA A 171 23.93 6.08 -8.25
N GLY A 172 24.18 6.93 -7.24
CA GLY A 172 25.45 7.64 -7.09
C GLY A 172 25.70 8.72 -8.15
N ILE A 173 24.65 9.18 -8.82
CA ILE A 173 24.71 10.21 -9.87
C ILE A 173 24.42 11.56 -9.24
N LYS A 174 25.42 12.43 -9.21
CA LYS A 174 25.26 13.82 -8.77
C LYS A 174 24.58 14.63 -9.85
N TRP A 175 23.75 15.59 -9.45
CA TRP A 175 23.26 16.63 -10.35
C TRP A 175 24.46 17.24 -11.09
N PRO A 176 24.46 17.33 -12.43
CA PRO A 176 25.50 18.04 -13.13
C PRO A 176 25.49 19.48 -12.62
N SER A 177 26.62 19.92 -12.05
CA SER A 177 26.76 21.26 -11.45
C SER A 177 26.56 22.39 -12.47
N ILE A 178 26.49 22.07 -13.76
CA ILE A 178 26.29 23.00 -14.87
C ILE A 178 25.55 22.25 -15.99
N LEU A 179 24.25 22.44 -16.12
CA LEU A 179 23.62 22.44 -17.44
C LEU A 179 23.10 23.86 -17.64
N PRO A 180 23.46 24.56 -18.74
CA PRO A 180 22.78 25.79 -19.07
C PRO A 180 21.29 25.49 -19.21
N PHE A 181 20.44 26.32 -18.61
CA PHE A 181 19.01 26.32 -18.95
C PHE A 181 18.90 26.40 -20.47
N PRO A 182 18.20 25.47 -21.14
CA PRO A 182 17.90 25.65 -22.56
C PRO A 182 17.16 26.98 -22.69
N ASP A 183 17.68 27.89 -23.52
CA ASP A 183 17.13 29.24 -23.78
C ASP A 183 15.73 29.21 -24.46
N GLU A 184 15.05 28.07 -24.51
CA GLU A 184 13.81 27.86 -25.28
C GLU A 184 12.51 28.14 -24.49
N PHE A 185 12.60 28.83 -23.35
CA PHE A 185 11.44 29.37 -22.63
C PHE A 185 11.58 30.87 -22.33
N LYS A 186 11.90 31.66 -23.37
CA LYS A 186 11.69 33.12 -23.38
C LYS A 186 10.61 33.48 -24.39
#